data_AF-A0A9X9F3X0-F1
#
_entry.id   AF-A0A9X9F3X0-F1
#
_cell.length_a   1.000
_cell.length_b   1.000
_cell.length_c   1.000
_cell.angle_alpha   90.00
_cell.angle_beta   90.00
_cell.angle_gamma   90.00
#
_symmetry.space_group_name_H-M   'P 1'
#
loop_
_entity.id
_entity.type
_entity.pdbx_description
1 polymer ?
#
loop_
_entity_poly.entity_id
_entity_poly.type
_entity_poly.pdbx_seq_one_letter_code
_entity_poly.pdbx_strand_id
1 'polypeptide(L)'
;MVKCYKIEEKAVLMELFSDAEKKNFAEMIQLNQSEQNTDFNEQDLFNKEIQEGKLIVIFLASADGTYINYFNLLGHSEMMYNKLTVLMGLEKEECNIENPLFQEYLQALAAIGYLEE
;
A
#
# COMPACT_ATOMS: atom_id res chain seq x y z
N MET A 1 14.45 10.61 9.67
CA MET A 1 13.30 11.47 9.32
C MET A 1 12.13 10.58 8.92
N VAL A 2 10.89 10.94 9.28
CA VAL A 2 9.69 10.23 8.84
C VAL A 2 8.77 11.22 8.11
N LYS A 3 8.24 10.83 6.96
CA LYS A 3 7.23 11.58 6.20
C LYS A 3 5.95 10.75 6.09
N CYS A 4 4.81 11.41 6.19
CA CYS A 4 3.49 10.80 6.08
C CYS A 4 2.76 11.42 4.87
N TYR A 5 2.19 10.55 4.04
CA TYR A 5 1.45 10.91 2.84
C TYR A 5 0.08 10.26 2.87
N LYS A 6 -0.93 10.99 2.40
CA LYS A 6 -2.30 10.49 2.24
C LYS A 6 -2.68 10.53 0.76
N ILE A 7 -3.35 9.48 0.29
CA ILE A 7 -3.94 9.42 -1.04
C ILE A 7 -5.45 9.21 -0.83
N GLU A 8 -6.21 10.25 -1.13
CA GLU A 8 -7.68 10.30 -1.02
C GLU A 8 -8.34 10.67 -2.36
N GLU A 9 -7.54 11.07 -3.36
CA GLU A 9 -8.04 11.40 -4.69
C GLU A 9 -8.53 10.13 -5.40
N LYS A 10 -9.84 10.06 -5.62
CA LYS A 10 -10.50 8.84 -6.13
C LYS A 10 -9.93 8.35 -7.46
N ALA A 11 -9.60 9.25 -8.39
CA ALA A 11 -9.05 8.86 -9.68
C ALA A 11 -7.72 8.12 -9.51
N VAL A 12 -6.83 8.64 -8.65
CA VAL A 12 -5.53 8.03 -8.34
C VAL A 12 -5.72 6.67 -7.66
N LEU A 13 -6.62 6.59 -6.68
CA LEU A 13 -6.92 5.33 -5.99
C LEU A 13 -7.45 4.26 -6.96
N MET A 14 -8.36 4.62 -7.86
CA MET A 14 -8.95 3.69 -8.83
C MET A 14 -7.93 3.18 -9.87
N GLU A 15 -6.87 3.93 -10.15
CA GLU A 15 -5.75 3.47 -10.99
C GLU A 15 -4.79 2.55 -10.23
N LEU A 16 -4.67 2.71 -8.91
CA LEU A 16 -3.82 1.86 -8.07
C LEU A 16 -4.43 0.49 -7.78
N PHE A 17 -5.76 0.38 -7.77
CA PHE A 17 -6.43 -0.87 -7.42
C PHE A 17 -6.70 -1.75 -8.64
N SER A 18 -6.37 -3.03 -8.47
CA SER A 18 -6.85 -4.12 -9.33
C SER A 18 -8.36 -4.27 -9.27
N ASP A 19 -8.94 -4.97 -10.24
CA ASP A 19 -10.38 -5.26 -10.26
C ASP A 19 -10.81 -6.13 -9.07
N ALA A 20 -9.93 -7.02 -8.60
CA ALA A 20 -10.19 -7.84 -7.42
C ALA A 20 -10.26 -6.98 -6.14
N GLU A 21 -9.33 -6.05 -5.95
CA GLU A 21 -9.34 -5.12 -4.81
C GLU A 21 -10.58 -4.22 -4.85
N LYS A 22 -10.92 -3.67 -6.02
CA LYS A 22 -12.14 -2.86 -6.21
C LYS A 22 -13.40 -3.63 -5.81
N LYS A 23 -13.47 -4.92 -6.14
CA LYS A 23 -14.58 -5.79 -5.74
C LYS A 23 -14.62 -5.97 -4.22
N ASN A 24 -13.48 -6.26 -3.59
CA ASN A 24 -13.39 -6.40 -2.13
C ASN A 24 -13.84 -5.12 -1.40
N PHE A 25 -13.44 -3.94 -1.90
CA PHE A 25 -13.89 -2.66 -1.34
C PHE A 25 -15.39 -2.45 -1.50
N ALA A 26 -15.97 -2.84 -2.64
CA ALA A 26 -17.42 -2.76 -2.84
C ALA A 26 -18.19 -3.64 -1.83
N GLU A 27 -17.68 -4.83 -1.52
CA GLU A 27 -18.24 -5.71 -0.49
C GLU A 27 -18.13 -5.07 0.90
N MET A 28 -16.97 -4.48 1.25
CA MET A 28 -16.77 -3.77 2.53
C MET A 28 -17.68 -2.56 2.68
N ILE A 29 -17.89 -1.79 1.61
CA ILE A 29 -18.83 -0.66 1.60
C ILE A 29 -20.25 -1.14 1.93
N GLN A 30 -20.69 -2.27 1.37
CA GLN A 30 -22.02 -2.82 1.66
C GLN A 30 -22.14 -3.28 3.11
N LEU A 31 -21.13 -3.96 3.64
CA LEU A 31 -21.09 -4.40 5.03
C LEU A 31 -21.17 -3.20 5.99
N ASN A 32 -20.33 -2.19 5.79
CA ASN A 32 -20.29 -1.00 6.63
C ASN A 32 -21.56 -0.13 6.52
N GLN A 33 -22.29 -0.20 5.41
CA GLN A 33 -23.60 0.45 5.26
C GLN A 33 -24.71 -0.27 6.03
N SER A 34 -24.59 -1.58 6.25
CA SER A 34 -25.56 -2.34 7.04
C SER A 34 -25.45 -2.09 8.55
N GLU A 35 -24.32 -1.54 9.01
CA GLU A 35 -24.01 -1.25 10.42
C GLU A 35 -24.33 0.20 10.86
N GLN A 36 -25.22 0.90 10.14
CA GLN A 36 -25.55 2.33 10.29
C GLN A 36 -26.04 2.82 11.68
N ASN A 37 -26.14 1.96 12.70
CA ASN A 37 -26.65 2.31 14.03
C ASN A 37 -25.55 2.55 15.09
N THR A 38 -24.32 2.85 14.66
CA THR A 38 -23.17 3.00 15.57
C THR A 38 -22.70 4.47 15.58
N ASP A 39 -22.59 5.08 16.76
CA ASP A 39 -21.97 6.40 16.93
C ASP A 39 -20.46 6.27 16.65
N PHE A 40 -20.07 6.57 15.40
CA PHE A 40 -18.67 6.50 14.98
C PHE A 40 -17.89 7.68 15.54
N ASN A 41 -16.74 7.40 16.14
CA ASN A 41 -15.74 8.44 16.43
C ASN A 41 -14.85 8.69 15.19
N GLU A 42 -13.95 9.68 15.27
CA GLU A 42 -13.06 10.03 14.15
C GLU A 42 -12.12 8.89 13.72
N GLN A 43 -11.67 8.06 14.66
CA GLN A 43 -10.81 6.92 14.38
C GLN A 43 -11.58 5.82 13.64
N ASP A 44 -12.86 5.61 13.97
CA ASP A 44 -13.72 4.67 13.26
C ASP A 44 -13.96 5.13 11.82
N LEU A 45 -14.20 6.43 11.60
CA LEU A 45 -14.34 6.98 10.26
C LEU A 45 -13.05 6.78 9.43
N PHE A 46 -11.89 7.05 10.03
CA PHE A 46 -10.60 6.86 9.38
C PHE A 46 -10.36 5.38 9.01
N ASN A 47 -10.64 4.45 9.92
CA ASN A 47 -10.53 3.01 9.65
C ASN A 47 -11.51 2.57 8.55
N LYS A 48 -12.73 3.11 8.57
CA LYS A 48 -13.74 2.85 7.55
C LYS A 48 -13.28 3.31 6.17
N GLU A 49 -12.72 4.50 6.05
CA GLU A 49 -12.19 4.99 4.77
C GLU A 49 -11.07 4.11 4.22
N ILE A 50 -10.19 3.60 5.10
CA ILE A 50 -9.14 2.66 4.72
C ILE A 50 -9.73 1.32 4.25
N GLN A 51 -10.69 0.76 4.99
CA GLN A 51 -11.33 -0.52 4.65
C GLN A 51 -12.15 -0.45 3.36
N GLU A 52 -12.75 0.70 3.07
CA GLU A 52 -13.54 0.94 1.87
C GLU A 52 -12.69 1.36 0.65
N GLY A 53 -11.35 1.35 0.78
CA GLY A 53 -10.44 1.74 -0.29
C GLY A 53 -10.53 3.22 -0.67
N LYS A 54 -11.04 4.07 0.22
CA LYS A 54 -11.16 5.53 0.02
C LYS A 54 -9.93 6.30 0.49
N LEU A 55 -9.06 5.65 1.24
CA LEU A 55 -7.87 6.25 1.80
C LEU A 55 -6.72 5.24 1.80
N ILE A 56 -5.56 5.69 1.31
CA ILE A 56 -4.26 5.05 1.56
C ILE A 56 -3.40 6.04 2.34
N VAL A 57 -2.69 5.54 3.37
CA VAL A 57 -1.69 6.32 4.10
C VAL A 57 -0.34 5.63 4.02
N ILE A 58 0.69 6.39 3.65
CA ILE A 58 2.05 5.90 3.46
C ILE A 58 2.96 6.63 4.43
N PHE A 59 3.66 5.86 5.27
CA PHE A 59 4.77 6.36 6.08
C PHE A 59 6.08 5.95 5.41
N LEU A 60 6.97 6.91 5.16
CA LEU A 60 8.31 6.67 4.66
C LEU A 60 9.32 7.14 5.70
N ALA A 61 10.26 6.27 6.06
CA ALA A 61 11.36 6.59 6.95
C ALA A 61 12.70 6.48 6.24
N SER A 62 13.60 7.37 6.62
CA SER A 62 14.98 7.42 6.16
C SER A 62 15.88 7.75 7.34
N ALA A 63 16.87 6.91 7.60
CA ALA A 63 17.85 7.14 8.68
C ALA A 63 18.89 8.21 8.30
N ASP A 64 19.30 8.26 7.02
CA ASP A 64 20.37 9.11 6.51
C ASP A 64 19.87 10.36 5.77
N GLY A 65 18.56 10.48 5.56
CA GLY A 65 17.93 11.56 4.81
C GLY A 65 18.07 11.44 3.29
N THR A 66 18.72 10.38 2.78
CA THR A 66 19.00 10.17 1.36
C THR A 66 18.22 8.98 0.81
N TYR A 67 18.26 7.84 1.50
CA TYR A 67 17.59 6.61 1.08
C TYR A 67 16.44 6.23 2.01
N ILE A 68 15.37 5.67 1.45
CA ILE A 68 14.27 5.10 2.24
C ILE A 68 14.73 3.74 2.73
N ASN A 69 14.63 3.51 4.04
CA ASN A 69 15.03 2.23 4.65
C ASN A 69 13.87 1.55 5.40
N TYR A 70 12.70 2.17 5.41
CA TYR A 70 11.49 1.58 5.97
C TYR A 70 10.26 2.30 5.42
N PHE A 71 9.19 1.55 5.19
CA PHE A 71 7.86 2.10 4.95
C PHE A 71 6.78 1.36 5.73
N ASN A 72 5.65 2.02 5.93
CA ASN A 72 4.42 1.39 6.38
C ASN A 72 3.27 1.86 5.49
N LEU A 73 2.43 0.91 5.05
CA LEU A 73 1.28 1.15 4.19
C LEU A 73 0.01 0.83 4.97
N LEU A 74 -0.82 1.84 5.21
CA LEU A 74 -2.18 1.65 5.73
C LEU A 74 -3.16 1.74 4.56
N GLY A 75 -4.00 0.72 4.43
CA GLY A 75 -4.84 0.50 3.26
C GLY A 75 -4.30 -0.64 2.41
N HIS A 76 -5.21 -1.27 1.66
CA HIS A 76 -4.87 -2.41 0.83
C HIS A 76 -4.60 -1.94 -0.60
N SER A 77 -3.38 -2.10 -1.08
CA SER A 77 -3.04 -1.90 -2.50
C SER A 77 -1.77 -2.68 -2.82
N GLU A 78 -1.91 -3.79 -3.54
CA GLU A 78 -0.78 -4.63 -3.96
C GLU A 78 0.14 -3.84 -4.91
N MET A 79 -0.43 -3.08 -5.85
CA MET A 79 0.33 -2.21 -6.75
C MET A 79 1.14 -1.16 -5.99
N MET A 80 0.56 -0.49 -4.99
CA MET A 80 1.28 0.49 -4.19
C MET A 80 2.37 -0.19 -3.35
N TYR A 81 2.07 -1.34 -2.74
CA TYR A 81 3.06 -2.11 -1.99
C TYR A 81 4.27 -2.45 -2.87
N ASN A 82 4.04 -3.02 -4.06
CA ASN A 82 5.10 -3.37 -4.99
C ASN A 82 5.93 -2.14 -5.43
N LYS A 83 5.28 -0.99 -5.71
CA LYS A 83 5.97 0.27 -6.01
C LYS A 83 6.85 0.74 -4.84
N LEU A 84 6.38 0.62 -3.60
CA LEU A 84 7.11 1.02 -2.40
C LEU A 84 8.28 0.07 -2.11
N THR A 85 8.09 -1.23 -2.29
CA THR A 85 9.16 -2.24 -2.19
C THR A 85 10.27 -1.95 -3.20
N VAL A 86 9.92 -1.66 -4.45
CA VAL A 86 10.92 -1.32 -5.47
C VAL A 86 11.61 0.01 -5.17
N LEU A 87 10.87 1.01 -4.69
CA LEU A 87 11.41 2.32 -4.32
C LEU A 87 12.40 2.24 -3.14
N MET A 88 12.12 1.39 -2.14
CA MET A 88 13.01 1.17 -1.00
C MET A 88 14.33 0.54 -1.45
N GLY A 89 14.29 -0.35 -2.43
CA GLY A 89 15.47 -1.04 -2.92
C GLY A 89 15.98 -2.10 -1.94
N LEU A 90 17.14 -2.66 -2.29
CA LEU A 90 17.88 -3.61 -1.47
C LEU A 90 19.36 -3.29 -1.55
N GLU A 91 20.09 -3.59 -0.47
CA GLU A 91 21.54 -3.49 -0.49
C GLU A 91 22.13 -4.58 -1.38
N LYS A 92 23.27 -4.30 -2.00
CA LYS A 92 23.90 -5.20 -2.97
C LYS A 92 24.21 -6.57 -2.37
N GLU A 93 24.57 -6.59 -1.10
CA GLU A 93 24.92 -7.79 -0.34
C GLU A 93 23.69 -8.68 -0.09
N GLU A 94 22.48 -8.09 -0.13
CA GLU A 94 21.21 -8.80 0.04
C GLU A 94 20.70 -9.43 -1.24
N CYS A 95 21.26 -9.06 -2.40
CA CYS A 95 20.92 -9.58 -3.74
C CYS A 95 21.40 -11.02 -3.97
N ASN A 96 20.90 -11.94 -3.17
CA ASN A 96 21.13 -13.38 -3.25
C ASN A 96 19.77 -14.07 -3.46
N ILE A 97 19.68 -14.98 -4.44
CA ILE A 97 18.42 -15.66 -4.78
C ILE A 97 17.83 -16.49 -3.63
N GLU A 98 18.65 -16.92 -2.67
CA GLU A 98 18.20 -17.61 -1.46
C GLU A 98 17.68 -16.66 -0.37
N ASN A 99 17.85 -15.33 -0.55
CA ASN A 99 17.34 -14.32 0.37
C ASN A 99 15.86 -14.03 0.06
N PRO A 100 14.94 -14.28 1.01
CA PRO A 100 13.51 -14.01 0.81
C PRO A 100 13.20 -12.56 0.45
N LEU A 101 13.95 -11.60 1.01
CA LEU A 101 13.75 -10.17 0.70
C LEU A 101 14.09 -9.87 -0.76
N PHE A 102 15.13 -10.52 -1.31
CA PHE A 102 15.48 -10.36 -2.72
C PHE A 102 14.45 -11.01 -3.64
N GLN A 103 13.89 -12.17 -3.25
CA GLN A 103 12.79 -12.78 -3.99
C GLN A 103 11.55 -11.88 -4.02
N GLU A 104 11.17 -11.30 -2.88
CA GLU A 104 10.06 -10.35 -2.78
C GLU A 104 10.30 -9.11 -3.66
N TYR A 105 11.52 -8.56 -3.64
CA TYR A 105 11.89 -7.44 -4.50
C TYR A 105 11.81 -7.78 -6.00
N LEU A 106 12.26 -8.97 -6.41
CA LEU A 106 12.13 -9.44 -7.79
C LEU A 106 10.66 -9.62 -8.21
N GLN A 107 9.82 -10.17 -7.31
CA GLN A 107 8.38 -10.28 -7.54
C GLN A 107 7.74 -8.89 -7.71
N ALA A 108 8.11 -7.94 -6.87
CA ALA A 108 7.63 -6.56 -6.97
C ALA A 108 8.06 -5.89 -8.29
N LEU A 109 9.32 -6.09 -8.72
CA LEU A 109 9.82 -5.60 -10.01
C LEU A 109 9.04 -6.18 -11.20
N ALA A 110 8.78 -7.50 -11.19
CA ALA A 110 7.97 -8.14 -12.21
C ALA A 110 6.53 -7.59 -12.22
N ALA A 111 5.89 -7.49 -11.05
CA ALA A 111 4.52 -7.03 -10.91
C ALA A 111 4.29 -5.60 -11.39
N ILE A 112 5.32 -4.75 -11.38
CA ILE A 112 5.24 -3.37 -11.89
C ILE A 112 5.89 -3.19 -13.28
N GLY A 113 6.27 -4.28 -13.94
CA GLY A 113 6.68 -4.30 -15.34
C GLY A 113 8.14 -3.92 -15.62
N TYR A 114 9.04 -4.04 -14.64
CA TYR A 114 10.48 -3.80 -14.84
C TYR A 114 11.27 -5.06 -15.27
N LEU A 115 10.68 -6.24 -15.17
CA LEU A 115 11.27 -7.49 -15.67
C LEU A 115 10.48 -7.95 -16.89
N GLU A 116 11.20 -8.27 -17.97
CA GLU A 116 10.64 -8.97 -19.13
C GLU A 116 10.40 -10.46 -18.78
N GLU A 117 9.39 -11.08 -19.40
CA GLU A 117 9.16 -12.54 -19.32
C GLU A 117 10.26 -13.34 -20.05
#